data_AF-A0A6P7FAK7-F1
#
_entry.id   AF-A0A6P7FAK7-F1
#
_cell.length_a   1.000
_cell.length_b   1.000
_cell.length_c   1.000
_cell.angle_alpha   90.00
_cell.angle_beta   90.00
_cell.angle_gamma   90.00
#
_symmetry.space_group_name_H-M   'P 1'
#
loop_
_entity.id
_entity.type
_entity.pdbx_description
1 polymer ?
#
loop_
_entity_poly.entity_id
_entity_poly.type
_entity_poly.pdbx_seq_one_letter_code
_entity_poly.pdbx_strand_id
1 'polypeptide(L)'
;MWSRSLVNFGIVTLALHLHCVQGTNDECDKLGILLYEDVGCTPIQAPGKSCPIKYECDLAVRNNTCLFRGKEISTTTRSTDIDFGRCNVGCFCTEDVPYEPDDLDTAITNIFKPDTIPVTIPGKFTCAILDCPQRLGFPFQKDCYRKYTLDKCCSDGQICPQDQPGKCEVDGKTILEGERFYPKDTCTHCICPKNFNGKLKAPHCKRRFCDVQVRNQREVSSYCAPYYSEVEGETLCCPRSWICPSDEQKIITVNPKAEKSADSTCQYGKKALQLGEGFETTVKGYDNVERAAKCECVIPPFLTCRQVKK
;
A
#
# COMPACT_ATOMS: atom_id res chain seq x y z
N MET A 1 16.93 45.58 -58.80
CA MET A 1 16.02 44.47 -59.17
C MET A 1 16.81 43.17 -59.13
N TRP A 2 16.76 42.47 -58.00
CA TRP A 2 16.21 41.09 -57.84
C TRP A 2 17.14 40.02 -58.41
N SER A 3 18.15 39.57 -57.64
CA SER A 3 18.14 38.57 -56.53
C SER A 3 18.10 37.12 -57.02
N ARG A 4 19.19 36.40 -56.73
CA ARG A 4 19.47 35.00 -57.04
C ARG A 4 18.78 34.08 -56.02
N SER A 5 18.07 33.07 -56.50
CA SER A 5 17.56 31.97 -55.67
C SER A 5 18.70 31.11 -55.13
N LEU A 6 18.82 31.04 -53.80
CA LEU A 6 19.58 30.02 -53.09
C LEU A 6 18.61 28.93 -52.61
N VAL A 7 18.84 27.70 -53.06
CA VAL A 7 18.13 26.50 -52.62
C VAL A 7 18.74 26.07 -51.28
N ASN A 8 17.98 26.22 -50.19
CA ASN A 8 18.37 25.77 -48.86
C ASN A 8 18.06 24.26 -48.72
N PHE A 9 19.10 23.44 -48.61
CA PHE A 9 18.99 22.05 -48.16
C PHE A 9 18.72 22.05 -46.65
N GLY A 10 17.47 21.80 -46.26
CA GLY A 10 17.09 21.56 -44.87
C GLY A 10 17.56 20.18 -44.42
N ILE A 11 18.51 20.13 -43.50
CA ILE A 11 18.88 18.92 -42.77
C ILE A 11 17.74 18.60 -41.81
N VAL A 12 16.95 17.57 -42.12
CA VAL A 12 15.96 17.00 -41.22
C VAL A 12 16.71 16.22 -40.15
N THR A 13 16.89 16.82 -38.98
CA THR A 13 17.35 16.13 -37.77
C THR A 13 16.26 15.15 -37.33
N LEU A 14 16.52 13.87 -37.59
CA LEU A 14 15.72 12.75 -37.12
C LEU A 14 15.83 12.70 -35.59
N ALA A 15 14.89 13.33 -34.89
CA ALA A 15 14.76 13.20 -33.44
C ALA A 15 14.37 11.74 -33.13
N LEU A 16 15.36 10.92 -32.74
CA LEU A 16 15.12 9.64 -32.10
C LEU A 16 14.22 9.90 -30.89
N HIS A 17 12.93 9.63 -31.06
CA HIS A 17 12.02 9.45 -29.95
C HIS A 17 12.50 8.19 -29.24
N LEU A 18 13.28 8.40 -28.17
CA LEU A 18 13.43 7.40 -27.12
C LEU A 18 12.01 7.05 -26.69
N HIS A 19 11.54 5.91 -27.16
CA HIS A 19 10.33 5.33 -26.64
C HIS A 19 10.66 5.01 -25.18
N CYS A 20 10.15 5.84 -24.24
CA CYS A 20 9.96 5.37 -22.89
C CYS A 20 9.11 4.12 -23.02
N VAL A 21 9.76 2.96 -22.89
CA VAL A 21 9.09 1.69 -22.74
C VAL A 21 8.21 1.87 -21.52
N GLN A 22 6.91 2.07 -21.74
CA GLN A 22 5.88 1.90 -20.73
C GLN A 22 5.82 0.40 -20.42
N GLY A 23 6.88 -0.09 -19.77
CA GLY A 23 6.90 -1.36 -19.12
C GLY A 23 5.92 -1.26 -17.97
N THR A 24 4.98 -2.18 -17.93
CA THR A 24 4.02 -2.31 -16.84
C THR A 24 4.77 -2.30 -15.50
N ASN A 25 4.33 -1.46 -14.55
CA ASN A 25 4.88 -1.30 -13.19
C ASN A 25 5.01 -2.59 -12.37
N ASP A 26 4.58 -3.73 -12.90
CA ASP A 26 4.51 -5.03 -12.23
C ASP A 26 5.89 -5.54 -11.78
N GLU A 27 6.98 -5.18 -12.47
CA GLU A 27 8.34 -5.52 -12.00
C GLU A 27 8.71 -4.75 -10.73
N CYS A 28 8.30 -3.48 -10.64
CA CYS A 28 8.56 -2.63 -9.49
C CYS A 28 7.74 -3.05 -8.25
N ASP A 29 6.64 -3.78 -8.43
CA ASP A 29 5.85 -4.32 -7.33
C ASP A 29 6.65 -5.28 -6.44
N LYS A 30 7.69 -5.91 -6.97
CA LYS A 30 8.63 -6.73 -6.18
C LYS A 30 9.42 -5.91 -5.17
N LEU A 31 9.42 -4.58 -5.27
CA LEU A 31 10.07 -3.65 -4.33
C LEU A 31 9.09 -3.15 -3.26
N GLY A 32 7.82 -3.55 -3.27
CA GLY A 32 6.84 -3.12 -2.26
C GLY A 32 6.28 -1.72 -2.50
N ILE A 33 6.30 -1.24 -3.74
CA ILE A 33 5.97 0.15 -4.05
C ILE A 33 4.50 0.53 -3.84
N LEU A 34 3.59 -0.46 -3.85
CA LEU A 34 2.16 -0.20 -3.69
C LEU A 34 1.85 0.49 -2.35
N LEU A 35 2.65 0.24 -1.30
CA LEU A 35 2.55 0.95 -0.03
C LEU A 35 2.67 2.46 -0.22
N TYR A 36 3.68 2.91 -0.97
CA TYR A 36 3.94 4.33 -1.21
C TYR A 36 2.86 4.98 -2.08
N GLU A 37 2.39 4.24 -3.10
CA GLU A 37 1.25 4.66 -3.93
C GLU A 37 -0.01 4.85 -3.07
N ASP A 38 -0.28 3.92 -2.15
CA ASP A 38 -1.49 3.91 -1.32
C ASP A 38 -1.52 5.04 -0.29
N VAL A 39 -0.37 5.41 0.29
CA VAL A 39 -0.27 6.52 1.26
C VAL A 39 -0.06 7.89 0.60
N GLY A 40 0.05 7.93 -0.73
CA GLY A 40 0.16 9.17 -1.50
C GLY A 40 1.55 9.79 -1.55
N CYS A 41 2.61 8.98 -1.43
CA CYS A 41 3.97 9.49 -1.60
C CYS A 41 4.29 9.82 -3.06
N THR A 42 5.24 10.73 -3.27
CA THR A 42 5.71 11.12 -4.60
C THR A 42 6.93 10.29 -5.00
N PRO A 43 6.91 9.56 -6.14
CA PRO A 43 8.08 8.80 -6.60
C PRO A 43 9.17 9.72 -7.14
N ILE A 44 10.42 9.42 -6.81
CA ILE A 44 11.60 10.06 -7.39
C ILE A 44 12.30 9.07 -8.31
N GLN A 45 12.46 9.44 -9.58
CA GLN A 45 13.13 8.62 -10.59
C GLN A 45 14.56 9.10 -10.86
N ALA A 46 15.45 8.15 -11.16
CA ALA A 46 16.80 8.44 -11.63
C ALA A 46 16.90 8.17 -13.15
N PRO A 47 17.74 8.92 -13.89
CA PRO A 47 17.98 8.66 -15.30
C PRO A 47 18.36 7.20 -15.56
N GLY A 48 17.66 6.56 -16.50
CA GLY A 48 17.94 5.17 -16.90
C GLY A 48 17.42 4.08 -15.96
N LYS A 49 16.72 4.42 -14.87
CA LYS A 49 16.04 3.44 -14.01
C LYS A 49 14.55 3.35 -14.38
N SER A 50 14.02 2.13 -14.49
CA SER A 50 12.60 1.87 -14.77
C SER A 50 11.71 2.06 -13.54
N CYS A 51 12.22 1.73 -12.36
CA CYS A 51 11.52 1.92 -11.09
C CYS A 51 12.02 3.19 -10.37
N PRO A 52 11.17 3.80 -9.52
CA PRO A 52 11.61 4.86 -8.60
C PRO A 52 12.76 4.38 -7.72
N ILE A 53 13.66 5.31 -7.38
CA ILE A 53 14.81 5.03 -6.51
C ILE A 53 14.55 5.39 -5.04
N LYS A 54 13.54 6.26 -4.80
CA LYS A 54 13.03 6.63 -3.49
C LYS A 54 11.65 7.26 -3.62
N TYR A 55 10.97 7.43 -2.50
CA TYR A 55 9.73 8.18 -2.40
C TYR A 55 9.86 9.34 -1.41
N GLU A 56 9.21 10.44 -1.72
CA GLU A 56 9.03 11.56 -0.80
C GLU A 56 7.64 11.45 -0.17
N CYS A 57 7.63 11.29 1.16
CA CYS A 57 6.43 11.07 1.95
C CYS A 57 6.37 12.06 3.11
N ASP A 58 5.26 12.78 3.25
CA ASP A 58 4.91 13.46 4.52
C ASP A 58 4.03 12.49 5.31
N LEU A 59 4.61 11.85 6.33
CA LEU A 59 3.94 10.84 7.17
C LEU A 59 3.71 11.32 8.60
N ALA A 60 4.05 12.57 8.89
CA ALA A 60 3.94 13.14 10.21
C ALA A 60 2.47 13.33 10.58
N VAL A 61 2.03 12.72 11.68
CA VAL A 61 0.69 12.95 12.22
C VAL A 61 0.74 14.19 13.10
N ARG A 62 -0.07 15.21 12.76
CA ARG A 62 -0.18 16.45 13.55
C ARG A 62 -1.24 16.31 14.64
N ASN A 63 -1.16 17.18 15.63
CA ASN A 63 -2.07 17.15 16.78
C ASN A 63 -3.55 17.18 16.34
N ASN A 64 -4.38 16.31 16.90
CA ASN A 64 -5.82 16.23 16.61
C ASN A 64 -6.14 16.02 15.12
N THR A 65 -5.25 15.34 14.38
CA THR A 65 -5.48 15.00 12.98
C THR A 65 -5.14 13.55 12.68
N CYS A 66 -5.77 13.03 11.64
CA CYS A 66 -5.37 11.81 10.97
C CYS A 66 -4.83 12.17 9.58
N LEU A 67 -3.87 11.39 9.10
CA LEU A 67 -3.27 11.58 7.80
C LEU A 67 -3.76 10.47 6.85
N PHE A 68 -4.36 10.86 5.74
CA PHE A 68 -4.79 9.93 4.69
C PHE A 68 -4.44 10.49 3.32
N ARG A 69 -3.55 9.80 2.60
CA ARG A 69 -3.13 10.13 1.23
C ARG A 69 -2.66 11.57 1.06
N GLY A 70 -1.81 12.03 1.98
CA GLY A 70 -1.30 13.41 2.01
C GLY A 70 -2.32 14.45 2.47
N LYS A 71 -3.54 14.06 2.85
CA LYS A 71 -4.57 14.96 3.39
C LYS A 71 -4.71 14.79 4.89
N GLU A 72 -4.71 15.89 5.61
CA GLU A 72 -5.03 15.93 7.03
C GLU A 72 -6.53 16.02 7.25
N ILE A 73 -7.00 15.25 8.22
CA ILE A 73 -8.41 15.15 8.59
C ILE A 73 -8.50 15.44 10.08
N SER A 74 -9.20 16.51 10.44
CA SER A 74 -9.38 16.90 11.84
C SER A 74 -10.27 15.91 12.60
N THR A 75 -9.97 15.69 13.88
CA THR A 75 -10.83 14.92 14.80
C THR A 75 -12.16 15.63 15.09
N THR A 76 -12.25 16.93 14.85
CA THR A 76 -13.45 17.75 15.12
C THR A 76 -14.43 17.80 13.96
N THR A 77 -14.05 17.33 12.78
CA THR A 77 -14.88 17.39 11.57
C THR A 77 -15.13 16.01 11.00
N ARG A 78 -16.39 15.70 10.71
CA ARG A 78 -16.73 14.48 9.96
C ARG A 78 -16.58 14.78 8.47
N SER A 79 -15.60 14.14 7.82
CA SER A 79 -15.46 14.22 6.37
C SER A 79 -16.33 13.16 5.70
N THR A 80 -17.31 13.59 4.89
CA THR A 80 -18.21 12.70 4.14
C THR A 80 -17.69 12.36 2.75
N ASP A 81 -16.70 13.12 2.25
CA ASP A 81 -16.30 13.11 0.85
C ASP A 81 -15.02 12.33 0.59
N ILE A 82 -14.54 11.58 1.59
CA ILE A 82 -13.30 10.82 1.51
C ILE A 82 -13.63 9.34 1.30
N ASP A 83 -13.16 8.79 0.18
CA ASP A 83 -13.17 7.35 -0.07
C ASP A 83 -12.00 6.70 0.68
N PHE A 84 -12.30 6.15 1.86
CA PHE A 84 -11.35 5.38 2.67
C PHE A 84 -11.12 3.96 2.14
N GLY A 85 -11.68 3.62 0.98
CA GLY A 85 -11.61 2.29 0.40
C GLY A 85 -12.86 1.45 0.67
N ARG A 86 -13.09 0.49 -0.21
CA ARG A 86 -14.37 -0.26 -0.34
C ARG A 86 -14.88 -0.92 0.95
N CYS A 87 -13.99 -1.29 1.88
CA CYS A 87 -14.31 -2.01 3.11
C CYS A 87 -14.22 -1.16 4.38
N ASN A 88 -13.83 0.11 4.26
CA ASN A 88 -13.66 1.00 5.40
C ASN A 88 -14.86 1.95 5.42
N VAL A 89 -16.01 1.41 5.87
CA VAL A 89 -17.30 2.12 5.82
C VAL A 89 -17.45 3.05 7.00
N GLY A 90 -17.90 4.28 6.71
CA GLY A 90 -18.22 5.26 7.75
C GLY A 90 -17.03 5.62 8.64
N CYS A 91 -15.82 5.60 8.08
CA CYS A 91 -14.62 5.99 8.83
C CYS A 91 -14.61 7.48 9.13
N PHE A 92 -14.11 7.81 10.31
CA PHE A 92 -13.85 9.19 10.73
C PHE A 92 -12.59 9.23 11.58
N CYS A 93 -11.95 10.40 11.61
CA CYS A 93 -10.83 10.64 12.49
C CYS A 93 -11.33 10.93 13.90
N THR A 94 -10.73 10.27 14.89
CA THR A 94 -11.00 10.47 16.32
C THR A 94 -9.71 10.67 17.06
N GLU A 95 -9.76 11.33 18.21
CA GLU A 95 -8.61 11.40 19.10
C GLU A 95 -8.17 10.00 19.53
N ASP A 96 -6.86 9.80 19.55
CA ASP A 96 -6.27 8.55 19.96
C ASP A 96 -5.86 8.59 21.43
N VAL A 97 -6.87 8.64 22.29
CA VAL A 97 -6.67 8.62 23.74
C VAL A 97 -6.20 7.22 24.20
N PRO A 98 -5.10 7.10 24.97
CA PRO A 98 -4.73 5.86 25.64
C PRO A 98 -5.85 5.42 26.60
N TYR A 99 -6.21 4.14 26.56
CA TYR A 99 -7.27 3.56 27.40
C TYR A 99 -6.75 3.00 28.74
N GLU A 100 -5.43 2.92 28.91
CA GLU A 100 -4.80 2.40 30.12
C GLU A 100 -4.81 3.44 31.26
N PRO A 101 -5.23 3.09 32.49
CA PRO A 101 -5.32 4.01 33.62
C PRO A 101 -3.98 4.69 33.99
N ASP A 102 -2.86 3.97 33.84
CA ASP A 102 -1.52 4.47 34.20
C ASP A 102 -1.00 5.51 33.19
N ASP A 103 -1.39 5.36 31.91
CA ASP A 103 -1.13 6.35 30.86
C ASP A 103 -2.08 7.56 30.97
N LEU A 104 -3.30 7.34 31.46
CA LEU A 104 -4.27 8.39 31.72
C LEU A 104 -3.80 9.30 32.85
N ASP A 105 -3.22 8.77 33.92
CA ASP A 105 -2.70 9.58 35.03
C ASP A 105 -1.49 10.42 34.58
N THR A 106 -0.65 9.89 33.70
CA THR A 106 0.46 10.64 33.06
C THR A 106 -0.05 11.71 32.09
N ALA A 107 -1.06 11.40 31.27
CA ALA A 107 -1.68 12.36 30.35
C ALA A 107 -2.41 13.48 31.11
N ILE A 108 -3.19 13.13 32.12
CA ILE A 108 -3.91 14.07 33.02
C ILE A 108 -2.90 14.94 33.78
N THR A 109 -1.86 14.36 34.38
CA THR A 109 -0.84 15.11 35.13
C THR A 109 -0.12 16.14 34.25
N ASN A 110 0.10 15.84 32.96
CA ASN A 110 0.67 16.78 32.00
C ASN A 110 -0.34 17.86 31.56
N ILE A 111 -1.64 17.53 31.45
CA ILE A 111 -2.70 18.50 31.13
C ILE A 111 -2.90 19.53 32.26
N PHE A 112 -2.74 19.13 33.52
CA PHE A 112 -2.95 20.00 34.70
C PHE A 112 -1.69 20.73 35.19
N LYS A 113 -0.54 20.58 34.51
CA LYS A 113 0.67 21.39 34.76
C LYS A 113 0.79 22.50 33.71
N PRO A 114 0.49 23.77 34.05
CA PRO A 114 0.47 24.87 33.09
C PRO A 114 1.85 25.22 32.48
N ASP A 115 2.95 24.71 33.04
CA ASP A 115 4.32 25.04 32.62
C ASP A 115 5.04 23.91 31.84
N THR A 116 4.36 22.83 31.44
CA THR A 116 5.03 21.70 30.76
C THR A 116 4.28 21.20 29.53
N ILE A 117 4.93 21.34 28.37
CA ILE A 117 4.82 20.59 27.10
C ILE A 117 3.38 20.41 26.54
N PRO A 118 3.05 20.96 25.36
CA PRO A 118 1.76 20.67 24.72
C PRO A 118 1.64 19.17 24.44
N VAL A 119 0.69 18.51 25.12
CA VAL A 119 0.36 17.11 24.86
C VAL A 119 -0.21 17.02 23.45
N THR A 120 0.56 16.40 22.56
CA THR A 120 0.10 16.11 21.19
C THR A 120 -0.68 14.80 21.24
N ILE A 121 -1.98 14.86 21.02
CA ILE A 121 -2.85 13.69 20.91
C ILE A 121 -2.94 13.35 19.41
N PRO A 122 -2.33 12.25 18.95
CA PRO A 122 -2.47 11.85 17.56
C PRO A 122 -3.94 11.48 17.27
N GLY A 123 -4.37 11.62 16.03
CA GLY A 123 -5.62 11.03 15.59
C GLY A 123 -5.48 9.54 15.30
N LYS A 124 -6.58 8.80 15.37
CA LYS A 124 -6.75 7.47 14.78
C LYS A 124 -8.02 7.41 13.95
N PHE A 125 -8.02 6.58 12.92
CA PHE A 125 -9.25 6.28 12.19
C PHE A 125 -10.11 5.29 12.98
N THR A 126 -11.37 5.65 13.16
CA THR A 126 -12.40 4.75 13.67
C THR A 126 -13.40 4.50 12.56
N CYS A 127 -13.61 3.23 12.22
CA CYS A 127 -14.49 2.79 11.14
C CYS A 127 -15.61 1.90 11.68
N ALA A 128 -16.74 1.87 10.96
CA ALA A 128 -17.78 0.92 11.26
C ALA A 128 -17.31 -0.51 10.94
N ILE A 129 -17.64 -1.46 11.82
CA ILE A 129 -17.49 -2.87 11.52
C ILE A 129 -18.56 -3.23 10.49
N LEU A 130 -18.12 -3.55 9.27
CA LEU A 130 -19.02 -3.94 8.19
C LEU A 130 -19.24 -5.46 8.19
N ASP A 131 -20.39 -5.88 8.71
CA ASP A 131 -20.86 -7.24 8.52
C ASP A 131 -21.54 -7.38 7.17
N CYS A 132 -20.89 -8.11 6.27
CA CYS A 132 -21.51 -8.41 4.99
C CYS A 132 -22.77 -9.27 5.19
N PRO A 133 -23.92 -8.94 4.57
CA PRO A 133 -25.18 -9.66 4.77
C PRO A 133 -25.04 -11.17 4.60
N GLN A 134 -24.15 -11.55 3.70
CA GLN A 134 -23.95 -12.94 3.37
C GLN A 134 -23.20 -13.74 4.45
N ARG A 135 -22.63 -13.09 5.48
CA ARG A 135 -22.12 -13.74 6.71
C ARG A 135 -23.19 -13.82 7.81
N LEU A 136 -24.28 -13.07 7.67
CA LEU A 136 -25.40 -13.01 8.61
C LEU A 136 -26.53 -14.01 8.26
N GLY A 137 -26.29 -14.96 7.36
CA GLY A 137 -27.24 -16.02 7.02
C GLY A 137 -28.43 -15.58 6.16
N PHE A 138 -28.33 -14.44 5.47
CA PHE A 138 -29.37 -14.02 4.52
C PHE A 138 -29.64 -15.12 3.47
N PRO A 139 -30.92 -15.39 3.16
CA PRO A 139 -31.31 -16.50 2.31
C PRO A 139 -30.64 -16.38 0.95
N PHE A 140 -29.92 -17.42 0.58
CA PHE A 140 -29.15 -17.51 -0.63
C PHE A 140 -29.79 -18.59 -1.52
N GLN A 141 -29.99 -18.29 -2.80
CA GLN A 141 -30.61 -19.28 -3.70
C GLN A 141 -29.68 -20.49 -3.83
N LYS A 142 -30.28 -21.69 -3.76
CA LYS A 142 -29.54 -22.94 -3.88
C LYS A 142 -28.77 -22.97 -5.21
N ASP A 143 -27.54 -23.45 -5.16
CA ASP A 143 -26.62 -23.62 -6.30
C ASP A 143 -26.14 -22.33 -6.99
N CYS A 144 -26.51 -21.14 -6.50
CA CYS A 144 -25.94 -19.87 -6.95
C CYS A 144 -24.57 -19.60 -6.31
N TYR A 145 -23.88 -18.54 -6.74
CA TYR A 145 -22.68 -18.03 -6.06
C TYR A 145 -22.69 -16.50 -6.03
N ARG A 146 -21.79 -15.92 -5.24
CA ARG A 146 -21.78 -14.48 -4.96
C ARG A 146 -21.19 -13.68 -6.11
N LYS A 147 -21.92 -12.64 -6.51
CA LYS A 147 -21.44 -11.66 -7.48
C LYS A 147 -20.83 -10.47 -6.77
N TYR A 148 -19.66 -10.04 -7.24
CA TYR A 148 -18.95 -8.89 -6.70
C TYR A 148 -18.77 -7.79 -7.75
N THR A 149 -18.57 -6.58 -7.25
CA THR A 149 -18.08 -5.43 -8.03
C THR A 149 -16.74 -4.98 -7.48
N LEU A 150 -16.02 -4.13 -8.22
CA LEU A 150 -14.70 -3.64 -7.80
C LEU A 150 -14.76 -2.73 -6.56
N ASP A 151 -15.81 -1.92 -6.43
CA ASP A 151 -15.87 -0.80 -5.47
C ASP A 151 -16.66 -1.09 -4.19
N LYS A 152 -17.37 -2.22 -4.11
CA LYS A 152 -18.10 -2.62 -2.89
C LYS A 152 -17.25 -3.55 -2.04
N CYS A 153 -17.36 -3.53 -0.71
CA CYS A 153 -16.70 -4.58 0.10
C CYS A 153 -17.37 -5.94 -0.09
N CYS A 154 -18.68 -5.96 0.12
CA CYS A 154 -19.51 -7.15 0.15
C CYS A 154 -19.99 -7.54 -1.26
N SER A 155 -20.59 -8.72 -1.37
CA SER A 155 -21.23 -9.12 -2.62
C SER A 155 -22.42 -8.21 -2.93
N ASP A 156 -22.65 -7.96 -4.21
CA ASP A 156 -23.69 -7.07 -4.74
C ASP A 156 -24.82 -7.85 -5.43
N GLY A 157 -24.97 -9.11 -5.04
CA GLY A 157 -25.94 -10.05 -5.60
C GLY A 157 -25.38 -11.45 -5.72
N GLN A 158 -26.01 -12.22 -6.59
CA GLN A 158 -25.67 -13.60 -6.90
C GLN A 158 -25.78 -13.86 -8.40
N ILE A 159 -25.08 -14.88 -8.88
CA ILE A 159 -25.22 -15.44 -10.22
C ILE A 159 -25.52 -16.92 -10.04
N CYS A 160 -26.45 -17.42 -10.85
CA CYS A 160 -26.96 -18.77 -10.73
C CYS A 160 -26.66 -19.59 -11.99
N PRO A 161 -26.64 -20.94 -11.92
CA PRO A 161 -26.26 -21.78 -13.05
C PRO A 161 -27.13 -21.58 -14.30
N GLN A 162 -28.42 -21.27 -14.12
CA GLN A 162 -29.35 -20.98 -15.20
C GLN A 162 -28.98 -19.72 -16.02
N ASP A 163 -28.16 -18.82 -15.46
CA ASP A 163 -27.74 -17.58 -16.12
C ASP A 163 -26.64 -17.82 -17.18
N GLN A 164 -26.13 -19.06 -17.27
CA GLN A 164 -25.02 -19.46 -18.15
C GLN A 164 -23.84 -18.50 -18.00
N PRO A 165 -23.19 -18.47 -16.82
CA PRO A 165 -22.14 -17.50 -16.52
C PRO A 165 -20.93 -17.69 -17.41
N GLY A 166 -20.29 -16.57 -17.78
CA GLY A 166 -18.99 -16.57 -18.42
C GLY A 166 -17.89 -17.12 -17.50
N LYS A 167 -16.71 -17.34 -18.09
CA LYS A 167 -15.52 -17.85 -17.39
C LYS A 167 -14.28 -17.06 -17.80
N CYS A 168 -13.39 -16.86 -16.84
CA CYS A 168 -12.08 -16.27 -17.04
C CYS A 168 -11.00 -17.32 -16.77
N GLU A 169 -10.06 -17.47 -17.69
CA GLU A 169 -8.86 -18.28 -17.47
C GLU A 169 -7.70 -17.35 -17.10
N VAL A 170 -7.24 -17.41 -15.86
CA VAL A 170 -6.17 -16.55 -15.33
C VAL A 170 -5.24 -17.40 -14.45
N ASP A 171 -3.94 -17.31 -14.69
CA ASP A 171 -2.91 -18.05 -13.93
C ASP A 171 -3.14 -19.57 -13.87
N GLY A 172 -3.70 -20.13 -14.95
CA GLY A 172 -4.07 -21.55 -15.04
C GLY A 172 -5.29 -21.95 -14.20
N LYS A 173 -6.10 -20.98 -13.76
CA LYS A 173 -7.33 -21.20 -13.01
C LYS A 173 -8.54 -20.65 -13.77
N THR A 174 -9.61 -21.44 -13.78
CA THR A 174 -10.94 -21.00 -14.20
C THR A 174 -11.62 -20.24 -13.06
N ILE A 175 -12.04 -19.00 -13.34
CA ILE A 175 -12.79 -18.12 -12.43
C ILE A 175 -14.16 -17.85 -13.04
N LEU A 176 -15.23 -17.89 -12.25
CA LEU A 176 -16.58 -17.66 -12.75
C LEU A 176 -16.88 -16.17 -12.89
N GLU A 177 -17.75 -15.81 -13.84
CA GLU A 177 -18.24 -14.44 -14.03
C GLU A 177 -18.70 -13.83 -12.70
N GLY A 178 -18.31 -12.59 -12.43
CA GLY A 178 -18.68 -11.86 -11.21
C GLY A 178 -17.83 -12.20 -9.98
N GLU A 179 -16.97 -13.22 -10.03
CA GLU A 179 -16.04 -13.51 -8.94
C GLU A 179 -14.86 -12.54 -8.91
N ARG A 180 -14.32 -12.33 -7.71
CA ARG A 180 -13.07 -11.60 -7.50
C ARG A 180 -11.88 -12.50 -7.74
N PHE A 181 -10.88 -11.97 -8.40
CA PHE A 181 -9.58 -12.62 -8.50
C PHE A 181 -8.45 -11.62 -8.41
N TYR A 182 -7.27 -12.18 -8.21
CA TYR A 182 -6.05 -11.52 -7.80
C TYR A 182 -4.92 -12.12 -8.64
N PRO A 183 -4.64 -11.55 -9.82
CA PRO A 183 -3.65 -12.11 -10.74
C PRO A 183 -2.28 -12.18 -10.07
N LYS A 184 -1.53 -13.26 -10.32
CA LYS A 184 -0.15 -13.42 -9.87
C LYS A 184 0.72 -12.32 -10.43
N ASP A 185 1.79 -12.03 -9.69
CA ASP A 185 2.82 -11.05 -10.06
C ASP A 185 2.32 -9.63 -10.34
N THR A 186 1.09 -9.31 -9.95
CA THR A 186 0.51 -7.96 -10.06
C THR A 186 -0.12 -7.54 -8.74
N CYS A 187 -0.04 -6.25 -8.42
CA CYS A 187 -0.85 -5.68 -7.33
C CYS A 187 -2.20 -5.13 -7.79
N THR A 188 -2.82 -5.88 -8.70
CA THR A 188 -4.15 -5.60 -9.24
C THR A 188 -5.16 -6.57 -8.65
N HIS A 189 -6.43 -6.14 -8.59
CA HIS A 189 -7.54 -7.04 -8.35
C HIS A 189 -8.62 -6.81 -9.38
N CYS A 190 -9.35 -7.87 -9.70
CA CYS A 190 -10.24 -7.91 -10.83
C CYS A 190 -11.57 -8.57 -10.47
N ILE A 191 -12.58 -8.28 -11.29
CA ILE A 191 -13.83 -9.02 -11.38
C ILE A 191 -13.86 -9.72 -12.72
N CYS A 192 -14.20 -11.02 -12.75
CA CYS A 192 -14.32 -11.75 -14.00
C CYS A 192 -15.54 -11.27 -14.80
N PRO A 193 -15.37 -10.69 -16.01
CA PRO A 193 -16.51 -10.32 -16.85
C PRO A 193 -17.01 -11.52 -17.65
N LYS A 194 -18.25 -11.45 -18.15
CA LYS A 194 -18.84 -12.50 -19.02
C LYS A 194 -17.98 -12.81 -20.24
N ASN A 195 -17.47 -11.77 -20.89
CA ASN A 195 -16.68 -11.85 -22.13
C ASN A 195 -15.21 -11.50 -21.85
N PHE A 196 -14.54 -12.29 -21.02
CA PHE A 196 -13.16 -12.03 -20.67
C PHE A 196 -12.22 -12.24 -21.86
N ASN A 197 -11.45 -11.21 -22.17
CA ASN A 197 -10.52 -11.18 -23.31
C ASN A 197 -9.05 -11.37 -22.88
N GLY A 198 -8.82 -11.81 -21.64
CA GLY A 198 -7.47 -11.98 -21.08
C GLY A 198 -6.80 -10.68 -20.60
N LYS A 199 -7.41 -9.51 -20.77
CA LYS A 199 -6.76 -8.22 -20.43
C LYS A 199 -7.05 -7.82 -18.98
N LEU A 200 -5.98 -7.61 -18.21
CA LEU A 200 -6.03 -7.19 -16.80
C LEU A 200 -6.05 -5.66 -16.65
N LYS A 201 -7.11 -5.01 -17.14
CA LYS A 201 -7.23 -3.54 -17.10
C LYS A 201 -8.64 -3.06 -16.78
N ALA A 202 -8.76 -1.75 -16.57
CA ALA A 202 -10.06 -1.10 -16.44
C ALA A 202 -10.99 -1.47 -17.62
N PRO A 203 -12.30 -1.62 -17.38
CA PRO A 203 -13.02 -1.35 -16.13
C PRO A 203 -13.10 -2.55 -15.17
N HIS A 204 -12.55 -3.71 -15.54
CA HIS A 204 -12.72 -4.95 -14.77
C HIS A 204 -11.63 -5.22 -13.75
N CYS A 205 -10.52 -4.51 -13.86
CA CYS A 205 -9.39 -4.59 -12.96
C CYS A 205 -9.00 -3.20 -12.48
N LYS A 206 -8.59 -3.10 -11.21
CA LYS A 206 -8.00 -1.89 -10.65
C LYS A 206 -6.82 -2.22 -9.74
N ARG A 207 -5.89 -1.28 -9.66
CA ARG A 207 -4.79 -1.28 -8.69
C ARG A 207 -5.39 -1.46 -7.28
N ARG A 208 -4.74 -2.27 -6.46
CA ARG A 208 -5.20 -2.48 -5.08
C ARG A 208 -4.95 -1.25 -4.23
N PHE A 209 -5.65 -1.21 -3.10
CA PHE A 209 -5.41 -0.29 -2.00
C PHE A 209 -5.24 -1.14 -0.75
N CYS A 210 -4.23 -0.81 0.04
CA CYS A 210 -3.87 -1.57 1.23
C CYS A 210 -4.52 -1.01 2.50
N ASP A 211 -5.02 0.23 2.41
CA ASP A 211 -5.71 0.96 3.47
C ASP A 211 -4.85 1.12 4.72
N VAL A 212 -3.52 1.19 4.56
CA VAL A 212 -2.56 1.11 5.67
C VAL A 212 -2.66 2.29 6.61
N GLN A 213 -2.97 3.49 6.11
CA GLN A 213 -3.16 4.67 6.96
C GLN A 213 -4.45 4.58 7.77
N VAL A 214 -5.47 3.87 7.28
CA VAL A 214 -6.71 3.66 8.03
C VAL A 214 -6.49 2.65 9.15
N ARG A 215 -5.71 1.59 8.90
CA ARG A 215 -5.57 0.44 9.82
C ARG A 215 -4.34 0.48 10.72
N ASN A 216 -3.28 1.15 10.28
CA ASN A 216 -1.94 1.10 10.87
C ASN A 216 -1.27 2.49 10.86
N GLN A 217 -2.05 3.56 11.09
CA GLN A 217 -1.52 4.93 11.05
C GLN A 217 -0.32 5.12 11.98
N ARG A 218 -0.38 4.54 13.19
CA ARG A 218 0.69 4.66 14.19
C ARG A 218 1.98 4.01 13.70
N GLU A 219 1.88 2.82 13.11
CA GLU A 219 3.02 2.07 12.61
C GLU A 219 3.64 2.76 11.40
N VAL A 220 2.81 3.28 10.50
CA VAL A 220 3.24 4.07 9.33
C VAL A 220 3.94 5.35 9.77
N SER A 221 3.37 6.12 10.70
CA SER A 221 3.94 7.39 11.17
C SER A 221 5.18 7.21 12.06
N SER A 222 5.30 6.06 12.72
CA SER A 222 6.47 5.70 13.53
C SER A 222 7.58 5.02 12.74
N TYR A 223 7.47 4.95 11.40
CA TYR A 223 8.43 4.28 10.54
C TYR A 223 8.70 2.82 10.97
N CYS A 224 7.64 2.10 11.34
CA CYS A 224 7.73 0.66 11.47
C CYS A 224 7.94 0.04 10.08
N ALA A 225 8.62 -1.10 10.04
CA ALA A 225 8.93 -1.77 8.80
C ALA A 225 7.74 -2.64 8.33
N PRO A 226 7.17 -2.42 7.14
CA PRO A 226 6.13 -3.28 6.57
C PRO A 226 6.66 -4.70 6.37
N TYR A 227 5.92 -5.69 6.89
CA TYR A 227 6.20 -7.11 6.73
C TYR A 227 5.27 -7.73 5.69
N TYR A 228 5.89 -8.33 4.68
CA TYR A 228 5.27 -9.12 3.64
C TYR A 228 5.55 -10.61 3.88
N SER A 229 4.53 -11.44 3.71
CA SER A 229 4.66 -12.90 3.82
C SER A 229 5.28 -13.57 2.59
N GLU A 230 5.34 -12.79 1.52
CA GLU A 230 5.91 -13.13 0.24
C GLU A 230 7.43 -13.27 0.40
N VAL A 231 8.00 -14.24 -0.31
CA VAL A 231 9.45 -14.51 -0.27
C VAL A 231 10.19 -13.67 -1.31
N GLU A 232 11.52 -13.75 -1.29
CA GLU A 232 12.35 -13.03 -2.26
C GLU A 232 11.99 -13.38 -3.71
N GLY A 233 11.85 -12.35 -4.56
CA GLY A 233 11.47 -12.47 -5.96
C GLY A 233 9.96 -12.39 -6.25
N GLU A 234 9.10 -12.52 -5.22
CA GLU A 234 7.65 -12.39 -5.34
C GLU A 234 7.19 -10.92 -5.26
N THR A 235 6.04 -10.63 -5.88
CA THR A 235 5.41 -9.31 -5.89
C THR A 235 4.88 -8.95 -4.50
N LEU A 236 5.29 -7.78 -4.00
CA LEU A 236 4.96 -7.28 -2.68
C LEU A 236 3.83 -6.24 -2.76
N CYS A 237 2.60 -6.69 -2.51
CA CYS A 237 1.43 -5.81 -2.67
C CYS A 237 1.03 -5.07 -1.40
N CYS A 238 0.50 -5.79 -0.41
CA CYS A 238 0.06 -5.18 0.83
C CYS A 238 0.76 -5.87 2.00
N PRO A 239 1.33 -5.10 2.95
CA PRO A 239 1.93 -5.69 4.13
C PRO A 239 0.86 -6.44 4.94
N ARG A 240 1.26 -7.56 5.53
CA ARG A 240 0.40 -8.33 6.46
C ARG A 240 0.56 -7.90 7.91
N SER A 241 1.69 -7.31 8.24
CA SER A 241 2.02 -6.86 9.59
C SER A 241 3.09 -5.78 9.54
N TRP A 242 3.47 -5.26 10.70
CA TRP A 242 4.46 -4.22 10.87
C TRP A 242 5.42 -4.62 11.98
N ILE A 243 6.72 -4.44 11.74
CA ILE A 243 7.77 -4.68 12.73
C ILE A 243 8.20 -3.30 13.22
N CYS A 244 7.90 -2.97 14.46
CA CYS A 244 8.24 -1.66 15.00
C CYS A 244 9.62 -1.65 15.68
N PRO A 245 10.30 -0.48 15.69
CA PRO A 245 11.60 -0.32 16.31
C PRO A 245 11.63 -0.79 17.76
N SER A 246 12.64 -1.60 18.08
CA SER A 246 13.05 -1.97 19.43
C SER A 246 14.55 -1.73 19.60
N ASP A 247 14.98 -1.60 20.86
CA ASP A 247 16.38 -1.36 21.20
C ASP A 247 17.27 -2.60 20.95
N GLU A 248 16.66 -3.78 20.87
CA GLU A 248 17.34 -5.07 20.72
C GLU A 248 17.75 -5.38 19.28
N GLN A 249 17.19 -4.68 18.29
CA GLN A 249 17.43 -4.96 16.89
C GLN A 249 18.83 -4.49 16.45
N LYS A 250 19.71 -5.47 16.24
CA LYS A 250 21.05 -5.27 15.71
C LYS A 250 20.99 -5.03 14.19
N ILE A 251 21.41 -3.84 13.77
CA ILE A 251 21.53 -3.50 12.35
C ILE A 251 22.76 -4.20 11.76
N ILE A 252 22.58 -4.82 10.60
CA ILE A 252 23.60 -5.53 9.83
C ILE A 252 23.56 -5.10 8.35
N THR A 253 24.63 -5.39 7.61
CA THR A 253 24.60 -5.31 6.15
C THR A 253 23.96 -6.58 5.60
N VAL A 254 22.73 -6.44 5.15
CA VAL A 254 21.87 -7.53 4.66
C VAL A 254 22.16 -7.81 3.18
N ASN A 255 22.47 -6.76 2.41
CA ASN A 255 22.82 -6.83 1.00
C ASN A 255 24.07 -5.98 0.73
N PRO A 256 25.27 -6.60 0.68
CA PRO A 256 26.52 -5.87 0.48
C PRO A 256 26.68 -5.31 -0.94
N LYS A 257 25.83 -5.70 -1.89
CA LYS A 257 25.87 -5.23 -3.29
C LYS A 257 25.03 -3.97 -3.52
N ALA A 258 24.28 -3.50 -2.53
CA ALA A 258 23.47 -2.31 -2.66
C ALA A 258 24.34 -1.07 -2.88
N GLU A 259 23.97 -0.23 -3.85
CA GLU A 259 24.64 1.04 -4.13
C GLU A 259 24.31 2.05 -3.03
N LYS A 260 25.22 2.23 -2.08
CA LYS A 260 25.00 3.18 -0.97
C LYS A 260 24.99 4.63 -1.47
N SER A 261 24.04 5.42 -0.96
CA SER A 261 23.93 6.85 -1.22
C SER A 261 23.43 7.56 0.03
N ALA A 262 24.12 8.65 0.41
CA ALA A 262 23.76 9.44 1.59
C ALA A 262 22.32 10.01 1.53
N ASP A 263 21.81 10.26 0.31
CA ASP A 263 20.49 10.85 0.07
C ASP A 263 19.37 9.80 -0.07
N SER A 264 19.68 8.52 0.16
CA SER A 264 18.77 7.39 -0.03
C SER A 264 18.80 6.46 1.19
N THR A 265 18.27 6.95 2.31
CA THR A 265 18.20 6.18 3.56
C THR A 265 16.77 5.84 3.92
N CYS A 266 16.56 4.62 4.42
CA CYS A 266 15.28 4.24 5.02
C CYS A 266 15.27 4.63 6.50
N GLN A 267 14.11 5.02 6.99
CA GLN A 267 13.85 5.28 8.39
C GLN A 267 13.28 4.05 9.06
N TYR A 268 13.70 3.83 10.29
CA TYR A 268 13.19 2.81 11.18
C TYR A 268 13.10 3.39 12.59
N GLY A 269 11.93 3.95 12.90
CA GLY A 269 11.78 4.89 14.01
C GLY A 269 12.68 6.10 13.84
N LYS A 270 13.64 6.26 14.75
CA LYS A 270 14.64 7.33 14.71
C LYS A 270 15.96 6.92 14.02
N LYS A 271 16.11 5.65 13.65
CA LYS A 271 17.32 5.12 13.03
C LYS A 271 17.24 5.31 11.51
N ALA A 272 18.26 5.90 10.92
CA ALA A 272 18.43 5.95 9.47
C ALA A 272 19.37 4.83 9.00
N LEU A 273 18.94 4.05 8.02
CA LEU A 273 19.67 2.91 7.47
C LEU A 273 20.01 3.15 6.01
N GLN A 274 21.23 2.83 5.60
CA GLN A 274 21.66 2.92 4.20
C GLN A 274 21.03 1.80 3.37
N LEU A 275 20.98 1.98 2.04
CA LEU A 275 20.59 0.92 1.12
C LEU A 275 21.38 -0.38 1.40
N GLY A 276 20.66 -1.50 1.47
CA GLY A 276 21.19 -2.83 1.79
C GLY A 276 21.46 -3.09 3.28
N GLU A 277 21.26 -2.12 4.17
CA GLU A 277 21.29 -2.33 5.61
C GLU A 277 19.91 -2.73 6.14
N GLY A 278 19.89 -3.43 7.25
CA GLY A 278 18.65 -3.92 7.85
C GLY A 278 18.93 -4.91 8.98
N PHE A 279 18.07 -5.91 9.12
CA PHE A 279 18.18 -6.92 10.18
C PHE A 279 17.39 -8.18 9.84
N GLU A 280 17.69 -9.25 10.56
CA GLU A 280 16.91 -10.49 10.53
C GLU A 280 16.14 -10.63 11.83
N THR A 281 14.93 -11.17 11.77
CA THR A 281 14.05 -11.33 12.93
C THR A 281 13.07 -12.48 12.70
N THR A 282 12.19 -12.73 13.66
CA THR A 282 11.06 -13.65 13.52
C THR A 282 9.76 -12.89 13.69
N VAL A 283 8.80 -13.21 12.82
CA VAL A 283 7.43 -12.67 12.90
C VAL A 283 6.50 -13.81 13.28
N LYS A 284 5.75 -13.62 14.37
CA LYS A 284 4.72 -14.55 14.81
C LYS A 284 3.44 -14.30 14.02
N GLY A 285 3.02 -15.28 13.22
CA GLY A 285 1.75 -15.20 12.51
C GLY A 285 0.54 -15.37 13.42
N TYR A 286 -0.65 -15.09 12.89
CA TYR A 286 -1.93 -15.33 13.58
C TYR A 286 -2.16 -16.80 13.96
N ASP A 287 -1.51 -17.72 13.26
CA ASP A 287 -1.48 -19.15 13.55
C ASP A 287 -0.50 -19.53 14.67
N ASN A 288 0.10 -18.53 15.34
CA ASN A 288 1.15 -18.67 16.34
C ASN A 288 2.45 -19.32 15.81
N VAL A 289 2.60 -19.43 14.49
CA VAL A 289 3.82 -19.96 13.87
C VAL A 289 4.81 -18.84 13.64
N GLU A 290 6.01 -19.01 14.19
CA GLU A 290 7.13 -18.10 13.94
C GLU A 290 7.72 -18.34 12.55
N ARG A 291 7.93 -17.24 11.84
CA ARG A 291 8.50 -17.22 10.50
C ARG A 291 9.71 -16.31 10.50
N ALA A 292 10.82 -16.79 9.98
CA ALA A 292 11.99 -15.96 9.77
C ALA A 292 11.67 -14.83 8.78
N ALA A 293 12.10 -13.63 9.11
CA ALA A 293 11.91 -12.44 8.31
C ALA A 293 13.24 -11.71 8.13
N LYS A 294 13.45 -11.19 6.93
CA LYS A 294 14.61 -10.40 6.54
C LYS A 294 14.14 -9.01 6.17
N CYS A 295 14.62 -8.01 6.87
CA CYS A 295 14.33 -6.60 6.66
C CYS A 295 15.52 -5.93 6.00
N GLU A 296 15.28 -5.17 4.94
CA GLU A 296 16.31 -4.48 4.19
C GLU A 296 15.83 -3.10 3.74
N CYS A 297 16.72 -2.12 3.76
CA CYS A 297 16.49 -0.84 3.08
C CYS A 297 16.69 -1.05 1.57
N VAL A 298 15.58 -1.30 0.86
CA VAL A 298 15.59 -1.51 -0.59
C VAL A 298 15.20 -0.23 -1.32
N ILE A 299 14.13 0.43 -0.87
CA ILE A 299 13.65 1.68 -1.45
C ILE A 299 13.11 2.58 -0.32
N PRO A 300 13.71 3.76 -0.08
CA PRO A 300 13.26 4.68 0.96
C PRO A 300 11.82 5.20 0.74
N PRO A 301 11.12 5.62 1.80
CA PRO A 301 11.62 5.80 3.18
C PRO A 301 11.46 4.60 4.14
N PHE A 302 10.70 3.54 3.83
CA PHE A 302 10.56 2.41 4.76
C PHE A 302 11.60 1.33 4.50
N LEU A 303 11.94 0.58 5.54
CA LEU A 303 12.51 -0.76 5.35
C LEU A 303 11.47 -1.68 4.70
N THR A 304 11.92 -2.69 3.98
CA THR A 304 11.06 -3.73 3.41
C THR A 304 11.39 -5.05 4.08
N CYS A 305 10.44 -5.65 4.79
CA CYS A 305 10.61 -6.94 5.45
C CYS A 305 9.86 -8.05 4.71
N ARG A 306 10.54 -9.16 4.46
CA ARG A 306 10.00 -10.32 3.73
C ARG A 306 10.16 -11.59 4.52
N GLN A 307 9.29 -12.56 4.29
CA GLN A 307 9.47 -13.90 4.81
C GLN A 307 10.69 -14.56 4.16
N VAL A 308 11.52 -15.22 4.96
CA VAL A 308 12.63 -16.03 4.44
C VAL A 308 12.11 -17.44 4.16
N LYS A 309 12.43 -17.97 2.98
CA LYS A 309 12.10 -19.35 2.63
C LYS A 309 12.91 -20.29 3.51
N LYS A 310 12.24 -21.26 4.16
CA LYS A 310 12.91 -22.37 4.83
C LYS A 310 13.61 -23.28 3.82
#